data_AF-A0A920J9C1-F1
#
_entry.id   AF-A0A920J9C1-F1
#
_cell.length_a   1.000
_cell.length_b   1.000
_cell.length_c   1.000
_cell.angle_alpha   90.00
_cell.angle_beta   90.00
_cell.angle_gamma   90.00
#
_symmetry.space_group_name_H-M   'P 1'
#
loop_
_entity.id
_entity.type
_entity.pdbx_description
1 polymer ?
#
loop_
_entity_poly.entity_id
_entity_poly.type
_entity_poly.pdbx_seq_one_letter_code
_entity_poly.pdbx_strand_id
1 'polypeptide(L)'
;MLIKSISKKDLSKINEKALSIITQACEQNGSNIVPDFQIYEDLSSAIDHDSFSIFFDLDATNDFQSIKNFEDSITLITGPESGFSKKEREFLNATTSHNISLGKNILRAETAPITALSVIKSNLGLL
;
A
#
# COMPACT_ATOMS: atom_id res chain seq x y z
N MET A 1 2.91 -6.31 1.26
CA MET A 1 1.70 -7.05 0.82
C MET A 1 1.33 -8.07 1.89
N LEU A 2 0.06 -8.12 2.33
CA LEU A 2 -0.39 -9.05 3.38
C LEU A 2 -1.05 -10.29 2.79
N ILE A 3 -0.68 -11.47 3.30
CA ILE A 3 -1.18 -12.76 2.83
C ILE A 3 -1.64 -13.58 4.03
N LYS A 4 -2.95 -13.80 4.18
CA LYS A 4 -3.55 -14.44 5.37
C LYS A 4 -3.56 -15.98 5.37
N SER A 5 -3.15 -16.69 4.30
CA SER A 5 -3.27 -18.16 4.28
C SER A 5 -2.43 -18.85 3.20
N ILE A 6 -1.10 -18.94 3.37
CA ILE A 6 -0.22 -19.67 2.43
C ILE A 6 0.84 -20.48 3.20
N SER A 7 1.14 -21.71 2.76
CA SER A 7 2.16 -22.57 3.37
C SER A 7 3.59 -22.04 3.13
N LYS A 8 4.54 -22.35 4.02
CA LYS A 8 5.94 -21.88 3.90
C LYS A 8 6.61 -22.23 2.56
N LYS A 9 6.26 -23.36 1.93
CA LYS A 9 6.83 -23.79 0.64
C LYS A 9 6.22 -23.05 -0.56
N ASP A 10 5.01 -22.51 -0.38
CA ASP A 10 4.32 -21.73 -1.41
C ASP A 10 4.72 -20.25 -1.35
N LEU A 11 5.04 -19.75 -0.15
CA LEU A 11 5.60 -18.40 0.06
C LEU A 11 6.92 -18.18 -0.69
N SER A 12 7.83 -19.16 -0.69
CA SER A 12 9.11 -19.04 -1.40
C SER A 12 8.92 -18.90 -2.92
N LYS A 13 8.00 -19.69 -3.49
CA LYS A 13 7.67 -19.60 -4.92
C LYS A 13 7.02 -18.28 -5.30
N ILE A 14 6.16 -17.75 -4.42
CA ILE A 14 5.53 -16.44 -4.63
C ILE A 14 6.59 -15.33 -4.58
N ASN A 15 7.54 -15.41 -3.65
CA ASN A 15 8.66 -14.47 -3.56
C ASN A 15 9.50 -14.46 -4.84
N GLU A 16 9.94 -15.64 -5.30
CA GLU A 16 10.73 -15.76 -6.53
C GLU A 16 9.97 -15.20 -7.74
N LYS A 17 8.68 -15.53 -7.86
CA LYS A 17 7.84 -15.05 -8.96
C LYS A 17 7.63 -13.53 -8.88
N ALA A 18 7.38 -12.98 -7.70
CA ALA A 18 7.18 -11.54 -7.51
C ALA A 18 8.45 -10.76 -7.85
N LEU A 19 9.62 -11.19 -7.34
CA LEU A 19 10.91 -10.59 -7.69
C LEU A 19 11.17 -10.64 -9.19
N SER A 20 10.90 -11.78 -9.84
CA SER A 20 11.05 -11.90 -11.30
C SER A 20 10.17 -10.91 -12.07
N ILE A 21 8.93 -10.67 -11.63
CA ILE A 21 8.02 -9.69 -12.24
C ILE A 21 8.53 -8.26 -12.00
N ILE A 22 8.99 -7.94 -10.79
CA ILE A 22 9.52 -6.63 -10.44
C ILE A 22 10.74 -6.30 -11.30
N THR A 23 11.67 -7.24 -11.46
CA THR A 23 12.86 -7.05 -12.31
C THR A 23 12.48 -6.80 -13.77
N GLN A 24 11.59 -7.63 -14.33
CA GLN A 24 11.12 -7.45 -15.72
C GLN A 24 10.41 -6.10 -15.93
N ALA A 25 9.65 -5.63 -14.94
CA ALA A 25 9.00 -4.33 -14.99
C ALA A 25 10.01 -3.16 -14.97
N CYS A 26 11.09 -3.29 -14.19
CA CYS A 26 12.19 -2.31 -14.18
C CYS A 26 12.95 -2.29 -15.52
N GLU A 27 13.19 -3.46 -16.12
CA GLU A 27 13.81 -3.53 -17.45
C GLU A 27 12.92 -2.89 -18.53
N GLN A 28 11.61 -3.16 -18.48
CA GLN A 28 10.65 -2.64 -19.46
C GLN A 28 10.47 -1.12 -19.36
N ASN A 29 10.51 -0.56 -18.14
CA ASN A 29 10.35 0.87 -17.93
C ASN A 29 11.67 1.67 -17.97
N GLY A 30 12.82 0.99 -18.17
CA GLY A 30 14.14 1.61 -18.21
C GLY A 30 14.67 2.06 -16.85
N SER A 31 14.12 1.57 -15.75
CA SER A 31 14.62 1.85 -14.40
C SER A 31 15.91 1.07 -14.14
N ASN A 32 16.94 1.78 -13.71
CA ASN A 32 18.20 1.18 -13.27
C ASN A 32 18.18 0.74 -11.80
N ILE A 33 17.04 0.90 -11.12
CA ILE A 33 16.87 0.60 -9.70
C ILE A 33 15.71 -0.39 -9.54
N VAL A 34 16.01 -1.54 -8.96
CA VAL A 34 15.01 -2.53 -8.54
C VAL A 34 14.58 -2.17 -7.11
N PRO A 35 13.28 -1.95 -6.86
CA PRO A 35 12.82 -1.62 -5.51
C PRO A 35 12.94 -2.82 -4.57
N ASP A 36 13.13 -2.54 -3.28
CA ASP A 36 13.08 -3.56 -2.24
C ASP A 36 11.69 -4.20 -2.17
N PHE A 37 11.66 -5.51 -1.95
CA PHE A 37 10.42 -6.29 -1.87
C PHE A 37 10.43 -7.22 -0.66
N GLN A 38 9.39 -7.13 0.16
CA GLN A 38 9.20 -7.97 1.33
C GLN A 38 7.73 -8.38 1.47
N ILE A 39 7.52 -9.62 1.94
CA ILE A 39 6.20 -10.13 2.33
C ILE A 39 6.20 -10.29 3.85
N TYR A 40 5.14 -9.79 4.47
CA TYR A 40 4.93 -9.87 5.92
C TYR A 40 3.77 -10.82 6.22
N GLU A 41 3.84 -11.52 7.35
CA GLU A 41 2.80 -12.45 7.79
C GLU A 41 1.58 -11.69 8.35
N ASP A 42 1.79 -10.51 8.92
CA ASP A 42 0.76 -9.72 9.58
C ASP A 42 0.95 -8.21 9.34
N LEU A 43 -0.12 -7.45 9.60
CA LEU A 43 -0.14 -5.99 9.38
C LEU A 43 0.81 -5.25 10.35
N SER A 44 0.92 -5.71 11.59
CA SER A 44 1.76 -5.05 12.59
C SER A 44 3.25 -5.14 12.28
N SER A 45 3.72 -6.23 11.66
CA SER A 45 5.11 -6.35 11.22
C SER A 45 5.43 -5.57 9.94
N ALA A 46 4.40 -5.16 9.19
CA ALA A 46 4.56 -4.45 7.92
C ALA A 46 4.55 -2.91 8.05
N ILE A 47 4.11 -2.36 9.18
CA ILE A 47 3.97 -0.91 9.38
C ILE A 47 5.17 -0.38 10.15
N ASP A 48 5.78 0.67 9.60
CA ASP A 48 6.73 1.51 10.31
C ASP A 48 6.01 2.67 10.98
N HIS A 49 6.08 2.74 12.31
CA HIS A 49 5.35 3.69 13.16
C HIS A 49 5.85 5.12 13.05
N ASP A 50 7.11 5.31 12.62
CA ASP A 50 7.73 6.64 12.53
C ASP A 50 7.60 7.25 11.13
N SER A 51 6.99 6.55 10.17
CA SER A 51 6.84 7.01 8.79
C SER A 51 5.53 7.76 8.54
N PHE A 52 5.59 8.82 7.74
CA PHE A 52 4.39 9.45 7.20
C PHE A 52 3.61 8.45 6.34
N SER A 53 2.45 8.01 6.81
CA SER A 53 1.73 6.88 6.25
C SER A 53 0.26 7.18 6.02
N ILE A 54 -0.24 6.71 4.89
CA ILE A 54 -1.62 6.87 4.45
C ILE A 54 -2.18 5.49 4.19
N PHE A 55 -3.27 5.14 4.87
CA PHE A 55 -4.07 3.98 4.49
C PHE A 55 -5.37 4.38 3.82
N PHE A 56 -5.81 3.52 2.90
CA PHE A 56 -6.99 3.78 2.08
C PHE A 56 -8.15 2.90 2.49
N ASP A 57 -9.24 3.52 2.92
CA ASP A 57 -10.46 2.84 3.36
C ASP A 57 -11.69 3.46 2.72
N LEU A 58 -12.70 2.63 2.44
CA LEU A 58 -13.95 3.09 1.83
C LEU A 58 -14.75 3.97 2.81
N ASP A 59 -14.67 3.64 4.10
CA ASP A 59 -15.36 4.34 5.18
C ASP A 59 -14.62 5.63 5.62
N ALA A 60 -13.51 5.97 4.97
CA ALA A 60 -12.75 7.17 5.28
C ALA A 60 -13.54 8.45 4.93
N THR A 61 -13.59 9.39 5.87
CA THR A 61 -14.26 10.69 5.68
C THR A 61 -13.36 11.75 5.06
N ASN A 62 -12.04 11.53 5.08
CA ASN A 62 -11.08 12.52 4.63
C ASN A 62 -10.71 12.27 3.16
N ASP A 63 -10.42 13.36 2.47
CA ASP A 63 -9.89 13.36 1.11
C ASP A 63 -8.41 13.77 1.08
N PHE A 64 -7.82 13.76 -0.11
CA PHE A 64 -6.43 14.18 -0.30
C PHE A 64 -6.17 15.65 0.04
N GLN A 65 -7.18 16.52 0.03
CA GLN A 65 -7.02 17.93 0.40
C GLN A 65 -6.76 18.09 1.91
N SER A 66 -7.07 17.07 2.71
CA SER A 66 -6.72 17.03 4.12
C SER A 66 -5.21 16.90 4.38
N ILE A 67 -4.44 16.44 3.40
CA ILE A 67 -2.98 16.36 3.49
C ILE A 67 -2.40 17.73 3.13
N LYS A 68 -1.96 18.48 4.15
CA LYS A 68 -1.35 19.81 3.96
C LYS A 68 0.17 19.76 3.89
N ASN A 69 0.78 18.87 4.66
CA ASN A 69 2.21 18.64 4.73
C ASN A 69 2.44 17.13 4.63
N PHE A 70 3.46 16.74 3.90
CA PHE A 70 3.94 15.36 3.81
C PHE A 70 5.46 15.35 3.97
N GLU A 71 6.01 14.21 4.37
CA GLU A 71 7.45 14.01 4.47
C GLU A 71 8.04 13.53 3.14
N ASP A 72 9.37 13.57 3.01
CA ASP A 72 10.08 13.12 1.80
C ASP A 72 9.78 11.65 1.43
N SER A 73 9.37 10.85 2.41
CA SER A 73 8.94 9.47 2.23
C SER A 73 7.48 9.30 2.65
N ILE A 74 6.69 8.61 1.82
CA ILE A 74 5.28 8.35 2.06
C ILE A 74 5.00 6.86 1.95
N THR A 75 4.49 6.27 3.01
CA THR A 75 4.01 4.89 3.03
C THR A 75 2.55 4.82 2.62
N LEU A 76 2.24 4.06 1.57
CA LEU A 76 0.87 3.84 1.09
C LEU A 76 0.38 2.44 1.45
N ILE A 77 -0.77 2.36 2.13
CA ILE A 77 -1.34 1.10 2.63
C ILE A 77 -2.70 0.85 1.98
N THR A 78 -2.80 -0.21 1.18
CA THR A 78 -4.05 -0.66 0.57
C THR A 78 -4.46 -2.03 1.10
N GLY A 79 -5.76 -2.21 1.30
CA GLY A 79 -6.33 -3.46 1.83
C GLY A 79 -6.83 -4.42 0.75
N PRO A 80 -7.32 -5.60 1.16
CA PRO A 80 -8.06 -6.51 0.28
C PRO A 80 -9.43 -5.92 -0.11
N GLU A 81 -10.08 -6.49 -1.13
CA GLU A 81 -11.41 -6.04 -1.60
C GLU A 81 -12.48 -6.04 -0.50
N SER A 82 -12.35 -6.93 0.49
CA SER A 82 -13.25 -7.00 1.65
C SER A 82 -13.08 -5.85 2.64
N GLY A 83 -12.08 -4.98 2.44
CA GLY A 83 -11.68 -3.94 3.36
C GLY A 83 -10.97 -4.48 4.60
N PHE A 84 -10.68 -3.55 5.53
CA PHE A 84 -10.04 -3.85 6.81
C PHE A 84 -11.08 -4.26 7.86
N SER A 85 -10.73 -5.24 8.70
CA SER A 85 -11.53 -5.56 9.88
C SER A 85 -11.55 -4.40 10.87
N LYS A 86 -12.51 -4.40 11.80
CA LYS A 86 -12.60 -3.35 12.84
C LYS A 86 -11.29 -3.21 13.63
N LYS A 87 -10.67 -4.33 14.02
CA LYS A 87 -9.39 -4.34 14.75
C LYS A 87 -8.24 -3.79 13.91
N GLU A 88 -8.17 -4.13 12.63
CA GLU A 88 -7.14 -3.60 11.72
C GLU A 88 -7.32 -2.09 11.51
N ARG A 89 -8.57 -1.61 11.40
CA ARG A 89 -8.85 -0.17 11.31
C ARG A 89 -8.49 0.58 12.58
N GLU A 90 -8.83 0.04 13.75
CA GLU A 90 -8.44 0.63 15.03
C GLU A 90 -6.91 0.72 15.14
N PHE A 91 -6.20 -0.34 14.73
CA PHE A 91 -4.74 -0.35 14.68
C PHE A 91 -4.19 0.70 13.69
N LEU A 92 -4.66 0.72 12.44
CA LEU A 92 -4.20 1.65 11.41
C LEU A 92 -4.46 3.11 11.79
N ASN A 93 -5.64 3.44 12.31
CA ASN A 93 -5.94 4.80 12.76
C ASN A 93 -5.03 5.23 13.92
N ALA A 94 -4.52 4.30 14.73
CA ALA A 94 -3.62 4.61 15.83
C ALA A 94 -2.15 4.71 15.41
N THR A 95 -1.76 4.10 14.28
CA THR A 95 -0.36 3.93 13.88
C THR A 95 0.02 4.66 12.59
N THR A 96 -0.96 5.23 11.88
CA THR A 96 -0.73 5.92 10.60
C THR A 96 -1.14 7.38 10.68
N SER A 97 -0.63 8.18 9.74
CA SER A 97 -0.84 9.63 9.72
C SER A 97 -2.23 10.01 9.19
N HIS A 98 -2.70 9.32 8.15
CA HIS A 98 -3.96 9.66 7.49
C HIS A 98 -4.76 8.43 7.04
N ASN A 99 -6.09 8.56 7.13
CA ASN A 99 -7.07 7.64 6.55
C ASN A 99 -7.83 8.35 5.41
N ILE A 100 -7.72 7.88 4.18
CA ILE A 100 -8.24 8.57 2.99
C ILE A 100 -9.09 7.66 2.10
N SER A 101 -10.15 8.20 1.53
CA SER A 101 -10.96 7.48 0.55
C SER A 101 -10.39 7.61 -0.87
N LEU A 102 -10.32 6.51 -1.62
CA LEU A 102 -10.03 6.50 -3.06
C LEU A 102 -11.29 6.73 -3.94
N GLY A 103 -12.42 7.06 -3.31
CA GLY A 103 -13.70 7.26 -3.96
C GLY A 103 -14.79 6.33 -3.42
N LYS A 104 -15.97 6.40 -4.04
CA LYS A 104 -17.19 5.70 -3.55
C LYS A 104 -17.28 4.24 -3.96
N ASN A 105 -16.42 3.79 -4.88
CA ASN A 105 -16.48 2.45 -5.43
C ASN A 105 -15.50 1.53 -4.71
N ILE A 106 -15.92 0.29 -4.45
CA ILE A 106 -15.00 -0.76 -4.03
C ILE A 106 -14.05 -1.04 -5.19
N LEU A 107 -12.76 -0.75 -4.98
CA LEU A 107 -11.71 -1.06 -5.94
C LEU A 107 -11.23 -2.49 -5.74
N ARG A 108 -10.83 -3.14 -6.83
CA ARG A 108 -10.15 -4.43 -6.75
C ARG A 108 -8.82 -4.30 -6.03
N ALA A 109 -8.35 -5.39 -5.44
CA ALA A 109 -7.11 -5.40 -4.67
C ALA A 109 -5.90 -4.95 -5.51
N GLU A 110 -5.89 -5.23 -6.81
CA GLU A 110 -4.86 -4.78 -7.75
C GLU A 110 -5.06 -3.33 -8.22
N THR A 111 -6.29 -2.82 -8.24
CA THR A 111 -6.61 -1.47 -8.72
C THR A 111 -6.35 -0.40 -7.65
N ALA A 112 -6.62 -0.71 -6.38
CA ALA A 112 -6.40 0.20 -5.27
C ALA A 112 -4.96 0.75 -5.21
N PRO A 113 -3.86 -0.05 -5.24
CA PRO A 113 -2.50 0.47 -5.13
C PRO A 113 -2.10 1.33 -6.34
N ILE A 114 -2.51 0.97 -7.55
CA ILE A 114 -2.22 1.75 -8.76
C ILE A 114 -2.94 3.11 -8.71
N THR A 115 -4.19 3.11 -8.25
CA THR A 115 -5.01 4.32 -8.09
C THR A 115 -4.41 5.23 -7.02
N ALA A 116 -4.09 4.68 -5.84
CA ALA A 116 -3.45 5.40 -4.75
C ALA A 116 -2.16 6.09 -5.20
N LEU A 117 -1.26 5.35 -5.86
CA LEU A 117 0.00 5.89 -6.37
C LEU A 117 -0.23 7.02 -7.39
N SER A 118 -1.18 6.83 -8.31
CA SER A 118 -1.50 7.84 -9.34
C SER A 118 -2.06 9.13 -8.72
N VAL A 119 -2.97 8.99 -7.76
CA VAL A 119 -3.60 10.14 -7.09
C VAL A 119 -2.61 10.89 -6.23
N ILE A 120 -1.77 10.17 -5.46
CA ILE A 120 -0.70 10.78 -4.66
C ILE A 120 0.28 11.55 -5.56
N LYS A 121 0.75 10.94 -6.65
CA LYS A 121 1.65 11.63 -7.58
C LYS A 121 1.03 12.88 -8.19
N SER A 122 -0.23 12.81 -8.60
CA SER A 122 -0.94 13.93 -9.22
C SER A 122 -1.27 15.06 -8.23
N ASN A 123 -1.62 14.76 -6.98
CA ASN A 123 -2.07 15.76 -6.01
C ASN A 123 -0.94 16.36 -5.17
N LEU A 124 0.13 15.58 -4.92
CA LEU A 124 1.30 16.04 -4.17
C LEU A 124 2.42 16.59 -5.07
N GLY A 125 2.18 16.68 -6.39
CA GLY A 125 3.13 17.30 -7.32
C GLY A 125 4.42 16.51 -7.53
N LEU A 126 4.36 15.17 -7.42
CA LEU A 126 5.50 14.29 -7.72
C LEU A 126 5.62 13.97 -9.23
N LEU A 127 5.27 14.95 -10.07
CA LEU A 127 5.35 14.96 -11.53
C LEU A 127 5.95 16.28 -12.01
#